data_AF-A0A4F3K787-F1
#
_entry.id   AF-A0A4F3K787-F1
#
_cell.length_a   1.000
_cell.length_b   1.000
_cell.length_c   1.000
_cell.angle_alpha   90.00
_cell.angle_beta   90.00
_cell.angle_gamma   90.00
#
_symmetry.space_group_name_H-M   'P 1'
#
loop_
_entity.id
_entity.type
_entity.pdbx_description
1 polymer ?
#
loop_
_entity_poly.entity_id
_entity_poly.type
_entity_poly.pdbx_seq_one_letter_code
_entity_poly.pdbx_strand_id
1 'polypeptide(L)'
;MGKENVRMRLASESRQILDKLKDDVYNKLGYEVSYSSIVSQAVREYVPKKERIDWIKLKETAIPFSSLKQSNNWEYQTSLMLEKDVLILLSELQNFFLDVFQAKRIHRAFCIRLCLRAQFLLSNNDS
;
A
#
# COMPACT_ATOMS: atom_id res chain seq x y z
N MET A 1 4.65 -15.65 -16.33
CA MET A 1 3.87 -15.38 -15.10
C MET A 1 2.73 -14.43 -15.44
N GLY A 2 1.47 -14.78 -15.18
CA GLY A 2 0.32 -13.94 -15.58
C GLY A 2 0.13 -12.74 -14.67
N LYS A 3 -0.27 -11.59 -15.24
CA LYS A 3 -0.72 -10.40 -14.52
C LYS A 3 -2.24 -10.26 -14.65
N GLU A 4 -2.88 -9.80 -13.60
CA GLU A 4 -4.32 -9.52 -13.59
C GLU A 4 -4.55 -8.02 -13.43
N ASN A 5 -5.48 -7.47 -14.21
CA ASN A 5 -5.91 -6.10 -14.05
C ASN A 5 -6.93 -6.02 -12.91
N VAL A 6 -6.53 -5.43 -11.79
CA VAL A 6 -7.38 -5.25 -10.61
C VAL A 6 -7.83 -3.80 -10.53
N ARG A 7 -9.13 -3.58 -10.76
CA ARG A 7 -9.77 -2.29 -10.52
C ARG A 7 -10.13 -2.15 -9.05
N MET A 8 -9.77 -1.03 -8.44
CA MET A 8 -10.07 -0.77 -7.05
C MET A 8 -10.24 0.73 -6.76
N ARG A 9 -10.89 1.02 -5.64
CA ARG A 9 -10.93 2.36 -5.05
C ARG A 9 -10.00 2.42 -3.87
N LEU A 10 -9.09 3.38 -3.88
CA LEU A 10 -8.18 3.70 -2.79
C LEU A 10 -8.56 5.07 -2.20
N ALA A 11 -7.99 5.38 -1.05
CA ALA A 11 -8.11 6.72 -0.47
C ALA A 11 -7.29 7.73 -1.30
N SER A 12 -7.67 9.02 -1.32
CA SER A 12 -6.85 10.04 -1.98
C SER A 12 -5.44 10.12 -1.39
N GLU A 13 -5.29 9.85 -0.10
CA GLU A 13 -3.96 9.69 0.54
C GLU A 13 -3.08 8.66 -0.19
N SER A 14 -3.65 7.53 -0.63
CA SER A 14 -2.88 6.51 -1.35
C SER A 14 -2.33 7.03 -2.68
N ARG A 15 -3.07 7.91 -3.36
CA ARG A 15 -2.57 8.57 -4.58
C ARG A 15 -1.39 9.49 -4.27
N GLN A 16 -1.49 10.31 -3.23
CA GLN A 16 -0.41 11.21 -2.83
C GLN A 16 0.86 10.43 -2.45
N ILE A 17 0.72 9.31 -1.73
CA ILE A 17 1.84 8.42 -1.42
C ILE A 17 2.46 7.85 -2.71
N LEU A 18 1.63 7.37 -3.64
CA LEU A 18 2.11 6.83 -4.91
C LEU A 18 2.84 7.86 -5.77
N ASP A 19 2.30 9.08 -5.87
CA ASP A 19 2.94 10.20 -6.56
C ASP A 19 4.30 10.51 -5.93
N LYS A 20 4.35 10.63 -4.60
CA LYS A 20 5.58 10.91 -3.88
C LYS A 20 6.64 9.81 -4.05
N LEU A 21 6.25 8.54 -3.94
CA LEU A 21 7.16 7.41 -4.14
C LEU A 21 7.64 7.32 -5.60
N LYS A 22 6.79 7.64 -6.59
CA LYS A 22 7.19 7.69 -7.99
C LYS A 22 8.23 8.78 -8.22
N ASP A 23 7.98 9.98 -7.71
CA ASP A 23 8.91 11.11 -7.81
C ASP A 23 10.24 10.81 -7.12
N ASP A 24 10.20 10.20 -5.93
CA ASP A 24 11.41 9.85 -5.18
C ASP A 24 12.26 8.81 -5.94
N VAL A 25 11.64 7.81 -6.59
CA VAL A 25 12.35 6.85 -7.44
C VAL A 25 12.98 7.54 -8.64
N TYR A 26 12.23 8.39 -9.34
CA TYR A 26 12.75 9.12 -10.51
C TYR A 26 13.92 10.03 -10.12
N ASN A 27 13.79 10.78 -9.02
CA ASN A 27 14.82 11.70 -8.56
C ASN A 27 16.09 10.97 -8.06
N LYS A 28 15.95 9.78 -7.47
CA LYS A 28 17.10 9.00 -6.96
C LYS A 28 17.78 8.15 -8.03
N LEU A 29 17.01 7.56 -8.95
CA LEU A 29 17.50 6.52 -9.87
C LEU A 29 17.43 6.92 -11.35
N GLY A 30 16.76 8.02 -11.68
CA GLY A 30 16.69 8.56 -13.05
C GLY A 30 15.74 7.84 -14.00
N TYR A 31 14.86 6.97 -13.50
CA TYR A 31 13.89 6.26 -14.33
C TYR A 31 12.46 6.29 -13.75
N GLU A 32 11.48 6.23 -14.65
CA GLU A 32 10.07 6.20 -14.27
C GLU A 32 9.61 4.81 -13.83
N VAL A 33 8.75 4.78 -12.82
CA VAL A 33 8.06 3.56 -12.36
C VAL A 33 6.54 3.72 -12.42
N SER A 34 5.85 2.61 -12.67
CA SER A 34 4.39 2.56 -12.60
C SER A 34 3.91 2.37 -11.17
N TYR A 35 2.69 2.83 -10.86
CA TYR A 35 2.06 2.55 -9.56
C TYR A 35 1.90 1.04 -9.30
N SER A 36 1.67 0.24 -10.36
CA SER A 36 1.60 -1.22 -10.21
C SER A 36 2.93 -1.78 -9.68
N SER A 37 4.07 -1.28 -10.19
CA SER A 37 5.39 -1.67 -9.70
C SER A 37 5.61 -1.27 -8.23
N ILE A 38 5.25 -0.03 -7.86
CA ILE A 38 5.37 0.46 -6.49
C ILE A 38 4.52 -0.39 -5.53
N VAL A 39 3.27 -0.67 -5.89
CA VAL A 39 2.37 -1.51 -5.08
C VAL A 39 2.92 -2.93 -4.96
N SER A 40 3.34 -3.55 -6.06
CA SER A 40 3.91 -4.90 -6.04
C SER A 40 5.16 -4.97 -5.15
N GLN A 41 6.03 -3.97 -5.21
CA GLN A 41 7.22 -3.88 -4.36
C GLN A 41 6.84 -3.75 -2.88
N ALA A 42 5.95 -2.83 -2.53
CA ALA A 42 5.52 -2.63 -1.15
C ALA A 42 4.86 -3.89 -0.57
N VAL A 43 4.03 -4.59 -1.36
CA VAL A 43 3.42 -5.85 -0.91
C VAL A 43 4.49 -6.93 -0.66
N ARG A 44 5.43 -7.10 -1.58
CA ARG A 44 6.52 -8.08 -1.43
C ARG A 44 7.45 -7.78 -0.26
N GLU A 45 7.66 -6.51 0.04
CA GLU A 45 8.52 -6.08 1.15
C GLU A 45 7.87 -6.30 2.52
N TYR A 46 6.61 -5.89 2.67
CA TYR A 46 5.98 -5.79 4.00
C TYR A 46 5.11 -6.99 4.39
N VAL A 47 4.52 -7.73 3.43
CA VAL A 47 3.69 -8.89 3.78
C VAL A 47 4.51 -10.02 4.45
N PRO A 48 5.73 -10.36 4.00
CA PRO A 48 6.56 -11.35 4.70
C PRO A 48 6.94 -10.93 6.13
N LYS A 49 6.97 -9.62 6.40
CA LYS A 49 7.31 -9.03 7.70
C LYS A 49 6.08 -8.66 8.53
N LYS A 50 4.87 -9.06 8.11
CA LYS A 50 3.59 -8.61 8.69
C LYS A 50 3.47 -8.77 10.21
N GLU A 51 4.08 -9.80 10.79
CA GLU A 51 4.03 -10.05 12.23
C GLU A 51 4.91 -9.07 13.04
N ARG A 52 5.89 -8.42 12.39
CA ARG A 52 6.84 -7.50 13.04
C ARG A 52 6.40 -6.04 12.97
N ILE A 53 5.29 -5.75 12.31
CA ILE A 53 4.81 -4.40 12.04
C ILE A 53 3.60 -4.13 12.92
N ASP A 54 3.63 -3.04 13.68
CA ASP A 54 2.46 -2.54 14.38
C ASP A 54 1.52 -1.83 13.39
N TRP A 55 0.63 -2.61 12.78
CA TRP A 55 -0.29 -2.13 11.75
C TRP A 55 -1.36 -1.18 12.28
N ILE A 56 -1.73 -1.28 13.55
CA ILE A 56 -2.69 -0.38 14.20
C ILE A 56 -2.05 1.00 14.32
N LYS A 57 -0.84 1.07 14.90
CA LYS A 57 -0.08 2.31 15.00
C LYS A 57 0.21 2.90 13.63
N LEU A 58 0.59 2.08 12.65
CA LEU A 58 0.87 2.52 11.29
C LEU A 58 -0.37 3.11 10.60
N LYS A 59 -1.55 2.54 10.83
CA LYS A 59 -2.83 3.08 10.32
C LYS A 59 -3.13 4.46 10.93
N GLU A 60 -2.75 4.70 12.17
CA GLU A 60 -3.06 5.92 12.93
C GLU A 60 -1.99 7.02 12.81
N THR A 61 -0.78 6.67 12.38
CA THR A 61 0.33 7.60 12.21
C THR A 61 0.01 8.66 11.14
N ALA A 62 0.18 9.95 11.44
CA ALA A 62 -0.05 10.99 10.43
C ALA A 62 1.00 10.93 9.31
N ILE A 63 0.59 11.21 8.07
CA ILE A 63 1.52 11.42 6.95
C ILE A 63 1.64 12.93 6.72
N PRO A 64 2.85 13.50 6.62
CA PRO A 64 3.06 14.96 6.66
C PRO A 64 2.29 15.79 5.62
N PHE A 65 1.94 15.18 4.49
CA PHE A 65 1.25 15.83 3.37
C PHE A 65 -0.19 15.32 3.14
N SER A 66 -0.70 14.47 4.03
CA SER A 66 -2.10 14.03 4.00
C SER A 66 -2.85 14.55 5.22
N SER A 67 -4.12 14.91 5.01
CA SER A 67 -5.04 15.14 6.12
C SER A 67 -5.81 13.86 6.46
N LEU A 68 -6.23 13.71 7.73
CA LEU A 68 -7.11 12.60 8.16
C LEU A 68 -8.45 12.54 7.38
N LYS A 69 -8.86 13.64 6.73
CA LYS A 69 -10.02 13.64 5.83
C LYS A 69 -9.72 12.90 4.53
N GLN A 70 -8.49 13.00 4.01
CA GLN A 70 -8.03 12.36 2.77
C GLN A 70 -7.65 10.88 2.96
N SER A 71 -7.41 10.42 4.20
CA SER A 71 -7.22 9.00 4.48
C SER A 71 -8.54 8.20 4.40
N ASN A 72 -9.69 8.89 4.44
CA ASN A 72 -11.03 8.29 4.49
C ASN A 72 -11.90 8.56 3.25
N ASN A 73 -11.43 9.32 2.26
CA ASN A 73 -12.18 9.58 1.02
C ASN A 73 -11.84 8.53 -0.06
N TRP A 74 -12.71 7.54 -0.24
CA TRP A 74 -12.52 6.42 -1.18
C TRP A 74 -12.77 6.78 -2.66
N GLU A 75 -12.40 7.99 -3.05
CA GLU A 75 -12.74 8.58 -4.35
C GLU A 75 -11.71 8.27 -5.44
N TYR A 76 -10.50 7.84 -5.07
CA TYR A 76 -9.47 7.54 -6.05
C TYR A 76 -9.69 6.16 -6.67
N GLN A 77 -10.30 6.13 -7.86
CA GLN A 77 -10.45 4.92 -8.66
C GLN A 77 -9.21 4.67 -9.50
N THR A 78 -8.64 3.46 -9.39
CA THR A 78 -7.42 3.08 -10.10
C THR A 78 -7.49 1.63 -10.61
N SER A 79 -6.60 1.31 -11.55
CA SER A 79 -6.42 -0.03 -12.11
C SER A 79 -4.96 -0.43 -11.96
N LEU A 80 -4.70 -1.57 -11.32
CA LEU A 80 -3.34 -2.06 -11.08
C LEU A 80 -3.15 -3.39 -11.80
N MET A 81 -2.02 -3.52 -12.51
CA MET A 81 -1.60 -4.77 -13.15
C MET A 81 -0.75 -5.56 -12.17
N LEU A 82 -1.39 -6.47 -11.40
CA LEU A 82 -0.74 -7.20 -10.32
C LEU A 82 -0.38 -8.62 -10.74
N GLU A 83 0.81 -9.07 -10.34
CA GLU A 83 1.24 -10.46 -10.55
C GLU A 83 0.52 -11.42 -9.59
N LYS A 84 0.41 -12.70 -9.97
CA LYS A 84 -0.25 -13.73 -9.15
C LYS A 84 0.35 -13.86 -7.74
N ASP A 85 1.66 -13.78 -7.59
CA ASP A 85 2.32 -13.83 -6.28
C ASP A 85 1.88 -12.67 -5.38
N VAL A 86 1.72 -11.47 -5.94
CA VAL A 86 1.24 -10.29 -5.22
C VAL A 86 -0.20 -10.50 -4.76
N LEU A 87 -1.05 -11.11 -5.60
CA LEU A 87 -2.43 -11.43 -5.22
C LEU A 87 -2.52 -12.46 -4.10
N ILE A 88 -1.61 -13.44 -4.08
CA ILE A 88 -1.50 -14.43 -3.01
C ILE A 88 -1.11 -13.73 -1.71
N LEU A 89 -0.04 -12.92 -1.72
CA LEU A 89 0.41 -12.13 -0.57
C LEU A 89 -0.69 -11.20 -0.05
N LEU A 90 -1.45 -10.56 -0.94
CA LEU A 90 -2.59 -9.73 -0.53
C LEU A 90 -3.68 -10.56 0.16
N SER A 91 -3.92 -11.80 -0.29
CA SER A 91 -4.91 -12.68 0.32
C SER A 91 -4.45 -13.16 1.70
N GLU A 92 -3.16 -13.46 1.86
CA GLU A 92 -2.54 -13.74 3.16
C GLU A 92 -2.68 -12.56 4.12
N LEU A 93 -2.38 -11.34 3.64
CA LEU A 93 -2.48 -10.14 4.47
C LEU A 93 -3.93 -9.81 4.83
N GLN A 94 -4.88 -10.04 3.92
CA GLN A 94 -6.31 -9.89 4.23
C GLN A 94 -6.72 -10.77 5.41
N ASN A 95 -6.30 -12.04 5.42
CA ASN A 95 -6.61 -12.97 6.51
C ASN A 95 -5.97 -12.52 7.82
N PHE A 96 -4.69 -12.18 7.79
CA PHE A 96 -3.98 -11.65 8.96
C PHE A 96 -4.66 -10.39 9.54
N PHE A 97 -5.15 -9.50 8.66
CA PHE A 97 -5.84 -8.28 9.08
C PHE A 97 -7.24 -8.49 9.64
N LEU A 98 -7.88 -9.64 9.42
CA LEU A 98 -9.14 -9.96 10.10
C LEU A 98 -8.92 -9.96 11.63
N ASP A 99 -7.85 -10.61 12.07
CA ASP A 99 -7.52 -10.72 13.49
C ASP A 99 -6.94 -9.41 14.04
N VAL A 100 -6.00 -8.77 13.31
CA VAL A 100 -5.38 -7.52 13.76
C VAL A 100 -6.40 -6.41 13.97
N PHE A 101 -7.37 -6.27 13.07
CA PHE A 101 -8.38 -5.21 13.14
C PHE A 101 -9.73 -5.66 13.70
N GLN A 102 -9.83 -6.91 14.18
CA GLN A 102 -11.06 -7.50 14.72
C GLN A 102 -12.26 -7.32 13.76
N ALA A 103 -12.01 -7.55 12.47
CA ALA A 103 -12.94 -7.25 11.38
C ALA A 103 -13.54 -8.51 10.78
N LYS A 104 -14.83 -8.46 10.43
CA LYS A 104 -15.49 -9.58 9.70
C LYS A 104 -15.03 -9.72 8.26
N ARG A 105 -14.53 -8.65 7.66
CA ARG A 105 -14.08 -8.60 6.27
C ARG A 105 -13.01 -7.53 6.09
N ILE A 106 -11.95 -7.87 5.37
CA ILE A 106 -10.92 -6.93 4.91
C ILE A 106 -10.88 -6.93 3.39
N HIS A 107 -10.85 -5.74 2.78
CA HIS A 107 -10.73 -5.58 1.33
C HIS A 107 -9.26 -5.51 0.89
N ARG A 108 -8.93 -6.01 -0.31
CA ARG A 108 -7.58 -5.89 -0.90
C ARG A 108 -7.07 -4.45 -0.94
N ALA A 109 -7.96 -3.50 -1.27
CA ALA A 109 -7.66 -2.08 -1.29
C ALA A 109 -7.14 -1.56 0.08
N PHE A 110 -7.70 -2.08 1.19
CA PHE A 110 -7.26 -1.74 2.53
C PHE A 110 -5.84 -2.28 2.81
N CYS A 111 -5.56 -3.50 2.36
CA CYS A 111 -4.22 -4.11 2.48
C CYS A 111 -3.18 -3.30 1.72
N ILE A 112 -3.46 -2.98 0.45
CA ILE A 112 -2.57 -2.15 -0.38
C ILE A 112 -2.32 -0.79 0.27
N ARG A 113 -3.36 -0.14 0.80
CA ARG A 113 -3.21 1.15 1.48
C ARG A 113 -2.24 1.05 2.66
N LEU A 114 -2.34 0.03 3.50
CA LEU A 114 -1.42 -0.13 4.63
C LEU A 114 0.00 -0.49 4.18
N CYS A 115 0.18 -1.31 3.14
CA CYS A 115 1.52 -1.55 2.57
C CYS A 115 2.16 -0.28 2.00
N LEU A 116 1.39 0.57 1.32
CA LEU A 116 1.89 1.86 0.82
C LEU A 116 2.27 2.81 1.96
N ARG A 117 1.46 2.84 3.03
CA ARG A 117 1.80 3.60 4.25
C ARG A 117 3.05 3.04 4.91
N ALA A 118 3.24 1.72 4.95
CA ALA A 118 4.46 1.09 5.45
C ALA A 118 5.69 1.50 4.63
N GLN A 119 5.60 1.41 3.30
CA GLN A 119 6.65 1.85 2.39
C GLN A 119 7.03 3.32 2.63
N PHE A 120 6.03 4.18 2.77
CA PHE A 120 6.28 5.60 2.96
C PHE A 120 6.85 5.93 4.35
N LEU A 121 6.30 5.35 5.41
CA LEU A 121 6.68 5.69 6.79
C LEU A 121 7.95 4.98 7.24
N LEU A 122 8.16 3.72 6.85
CA LEU A 122 9.27 2.91 7.35
C LEU A 122 10.54 3.10 6.50
N SER A 123 10.43 3.20 5.18
CA SER A 123 11.62 3.46 4.34
C SER A 123 12.24 4.84 4.56
N ASN A 124 11.47 5.80 5.10
CA ASN A 124 11.99 7.15 5.43
C ASN A 124 12.61 7.23 6.83
N ASN A 125 12.43 6.21 7.69
CA ASN A 125 13.02 6.17 9.03
C ASN A 125 14.34 5.38 9.10
N ASP A 126 14.72 4.71 8.00
CA ASP A 126 16.00 4.00 7.88
C ASP A 126 17.10 4.87 7.23
N SER A 127 16.99 6.21 7.31
CA SER A 127 17.97 7.19 6.80
C SER A 127 18.57 8.04 7.89
#